data_AF-A0A661I1J6-F1
#
_entry.id   AF-A0A661I1J6-F1
#
_cell.length_a   1.000
_cell.length_b   1.000
_cell.length_c   1.000
_cell.angle_alpha   90.00
_cell.angle_beta   90.00
_cell.angle_gamma   90.00
#
_symmetry.space_group_name_H-M   'P 1'
#
loop_
_entity.id
_entity.type
_entity.pdbx_description
1 polymer ?
#
loop_
_entity_poly.entity_id
_entity_poly.type
_entity_poly.pdbx_seq_one_letter_code
_entity_poly.pdbx_strand_id
1 'polypeptide(L)'
;MHPSFMKSKIFAAIALLIMTFAFTLPMITFHGVLNKIHEDKVDEIPSLAYNVWNFYNEGRYKSTTTPEIAHNDLKQMIETQSELGVASLPIWAVSLEAPNYPKEAFPEGIPVFFHFDGFSGEVHEMNTINHYIGMDPMWQGGMLEREIGIYALLLLSLIMVYFIAYNNKLLNFFMLVPVVLPIMFIADYAYWLYWFGHNLHDWGAFNIKPFMPTVFGDGKVAQFITHSYPTIGFYMIVAIALFSLLALMARKKAMSETEAQS
;
A
#
# COMPACT_ATOMS: atom_id res chain seq x y z
N MET A 1 -16.23 35.44 1.09
CA MET A 1 -15.72 34.20 1.72
C MET A 1 -14.27 34.45 2.14
N HIS A 2 -13.94 34.28 3.42
CA HIS A 2 -12.59 34.58 3.94
C HIS A 2 -11.51 33.86 3.09
N PRO A 3 -10.41 34.52 2.66
CA PRO A 3 -9.37 33.89 1.82
C PRO A 3 -8.82 32.57 2.39
N SER A 4 -8.76 32.47 3.72
CA SER A 4 -8.36 31.25 4.44
C SER A 4 -9.29 30.04 4.19
N PHE A 5 -10.59 30.23 3.96
CA PHE A 5 -11.49 29.14 3.57
C PHE A 5 -11.19 28.62 2.17
N MET A 6 -10.83 29.50 1.23
CA MET A 6 -10.45 29.08 -0.12
C MET A 6 -9.16 28.26 -0.09
N LYS A 7 -8.14 28.71 0.65
CA LYS A 7 -6.90 27.95 0.87
C LYS A 7 -7.17 26.57 1.44
N SER A 8 -8.05 26.47 2.45
CA SER A 8 -8.43 25.19 3.05
C SER A 8 -9.03 24.22 2.02
N LYS A 9 -9.93 24.70 1.16
CA LYS A 9 -10.53 23.89 0.10
C LYS A 9 -9.51 23.43 -0.93
N ILE A 10 -8.60 24.31 -1.35
CA ILE A 10 -7.53 23.97 -2.31
C ILE A 10 -6.63 22.87 -1.75
N PHE A 11 -6.14 23.02 -0.52
CA PHE A 11 -5.28 21.99 0.08
C PHE A 11 -6.00 20.65 0.24
N ALA A 12 -7.26 20.65 0.69
CA ALA A 12 -8.05 19.42 0.79
C ALA A 12 -8.31 18.79 -0.60
N ALA A 13 -8.56 19.59 -1.63
CA ALA A 13 -8.74 19.09 -3.00
C ALA A 13 -7.47 18.44 -3.55
N ILE A 14 -6.29 19.03 -3.29
CA ILE A 14 -5.00 18.43 -3.68
C ILE A 14 -4.83 17.08 -2.97
N ALA A 15 -5.04 17.02 -1.65
CA ALA A 15 -4.93 15.77 -0.90
C ALA A 15 -5.91 14.69 -1.44
N LEU A 16 -7.15 15.08 -1.75
CA LEU A 16 -8.16 14.17 -2.30
C LEU A 16 -7.74 13.64 -3.68
N LEU A 17 -7.22 14.49 -4.56
CA LEU A 17 -6.73 14.08 -5.88
C LEU A 17 -5.57 13.09 -5.74
N ILE A 18 -4.59 13.37 -4.88
CA ILE A 18 -3.47 12.44 -4.63
C ILE A 18 -4.01 11.10 -4.13
N MET A 19 -4.89 11.08 -3.13
CA MET A 19 -5.47 9.84 -2.60
C MET A 19 -6.31 9.07 -3.64
N THR A 20 -7.01 9.79 -4.50
CA THR A 20 -7.82 9.20 -5.56
C THR A 20 -6.95 8.46 -6.56
N PHE A 21 -5.93 9.14 -7.10
CA PHE A 21 -5.05 8.55 -8.11
C PHE A 21 -4.04 7.57 -7.51
N ALA A 22 -3.53 7.77 -6.30
CA ALA A 22 -2.56 6.84 -5.73
C ALA A 22 -3.20 5.51 -5.29
N PHE A 23 -4.43 5.55 -4.77
CA PHE A 23 -5.01 4.42 -4.03
C PHE A 23 -6.47 4.15 -4.40
N THR A 24 -7.37 5.12 -4.26
CA THR A 24 -8.82 4.84 -4.30
C THR A 24 -9.28 4.32 -5.67
N LEU A 25 -8.87 4.97 -6.76
CA LEU A 25 -9.21 4.55 -8.12
C LEU A 25 -8.64 3.16 -8.47
N PRO A 26 -7.32 2.88 -8.34
CA PRO A 26 -6.80 1.56 -8.67
C PRO A 26 -7.35 0.46 -7.77
N MET A 27 -7.58 0.73 -6.47
CA MET A 27 -8.16 -0.26 -5.56
C MET A 27 -9.61 -0.61 -5.92
N ILE A 28 -10.45 0.40 -6.23
CA ILE A 28 -11.86 0.15 -6.60
C ILE A 28 -11.96 -0.61 -7.92
N THR A 29 -11.19 -0.19 -8.92
CA THR A 29 -11.25 -0.79 -10.25
C THR A 29 -10.66 -2.20 -10.28
N PHE A 30 -9.73 -2.51 -9.38
CA PHE A 30 -9.08 -3.82 -9.28
C PHE A 30 -9.63 -4.69 -8.14
N HIS A 31 -10.67 -4.25 -7.42
CA HIS A 31 -11.23 -4.97 -6.29
C HIS A 31 -11.78 -6.35 -6.70
N GLY A 32 -11.32 -7.40 -6.02
CA GLY A 32 -11.77 -8.78 -6.26
C GLY A 32 -11.27 -9.40 -7.58
N VAL A 33 -10.44 -8.70 -8.36
CA VAL A 33 -9.92 -9.21 -9.64
C VAL A 33 -9.02 -10.42 -9.42
N LEU A 34 -8.10 -10.37 -8.44
CA LEU A 34 -7.24 -11.51 -8.12
C LEU A 34 -8.05 -12.75 -7.69
N ASN A 35 -9.14 -12.57 -6.93
CA ASN A 35 -10.02 -13.66 -6.54
C ASN A 35 -10.71 -14.29 -7.75
N LYS A 36 -11.21 -13.48 -8.70
CA LYS A 36 -11.81 -13.98 -9.94
C LYS A 36 -10.81 -14.77 -10.78
N ILE A 37 -9.56 -14.31 -10.85
CA ILE A 37 -8.49 -15.04 -11.55
C ILE A 37 -8.24 -16.39 -10.87
N HIS A 38 -8.17 -16.41 -9.54
CA HIS A 38 -7.97 -17.64 -8.77
C HIS A 38 -9.14 -18.64 -8.91
N GLU A 39 -10.37 -18.13 -9.03
CA GLU A 39 -11.60 -18.92 -9.21
C GLU A 39 -11.89 -19.30 -10.67
N ASP A 40 -10.97 -19.02 -11.61
CA ASP A 40 -11.14 -19.26 -13.06
C ASP A 40 -12.36 -18.52 -13.67
N LYS A 41 -12.67 -17.34 -13.14
CA LYS A 41 -13.77 -16.45 -13.58
C LYS A 41 -13.24 -15.22 -14.33
N VAL A 42 -12.28 -15.43 -15.22
CA VAL A 42 -11.61 -14.35 -15.96
C VAL A 42 -12.60 -13.56 -16.83
N ASP A 43 -13.62 -14.22 -17.38
CA ASP A 43 -14.68 -13.58 -18.18
C ASP A 43 -15.54 -12.57 -17.39
N GLU A 44 -15.51 -12.62 -16.06
CA GLU A 44 -16.23 -11.67 -15.19
C GLU A 44 -15.41 -10.43 -14.83
N ILE A 45 -14.18 -10.31 -15.33
CA ILE A 45 -13.29 -9.17 -15.05
C ILE A 45 -13.67 -7.99 -15.96
N PRO A 46 -14.02 -6.82 -15.40
CA PRO A 46 -14.34 -5.65 -16.21
C PRO A 46 -13.15 -5.18 -17.06
N SER A 47 -13.39 -4.75 -18.30
CA SER A 47 -12.35 -4.21 -19.20
C SER A 47 -11.56 -3.05 -18.58
N LEU A 48 -12.22 -2.24 -17.73
CA LEU A 48 -11.58 -1.15 -17.00
C LEU A 48 -10.47 -1.65 -16.06
N ALA A 49 -10.63 -2.82 -15.45
CA ALA A 49 -9.63 -3.38 -14.53
C ALA A 49 -8.31 -3.69 -15.27
N TYR A 50 -8.39 -4.23 -16.49
CA TYR A 50 -7.21 -4.47 -17.34
C TYR A 50 -6.48 -3.16 -17.65
N ASN A 51 -7.21 -2.15 -18.12
CA ASN A 51 -6.62 -0.86 -18.49
C ASN A 51 -5.96 -0.17 -17.29
N VAL A 52 -6.65 -0.17 -16.15
CA VAL A 52 -6.11 0.45 -14.93
C VAL A 52 -4.91 -0.34 -14.44
N TRP A 53 -4.99 -1.68 -14.37
CA TRP A 53 -3.84 -2.47 -13.93
C TRP A 53 -2.63 -2.24 -14.83
N ASN A 54 -2.79 -2.26 -16.16
CA ASN A 54 -1.70 -2.05 -17.13
C ASN A 54 -1.05 -0.67 -16.94
N PHE A 55 -1.87 0.39 -16.86
CA PHE A 55 -1.38 1.76 -16.65
C PHE A 55 -0.61 1.89 -15.34
N TYR A 56 -1.13 1.32 -14.26
CA TYR A 56 -0.46 1.42 -12.96
C TYR A 56 0.79 0.55 -12.88
N ASN A 57 0.85 -0.59 -13.56
CA ASN A 57 1.99 -1.51 -13.52
C ASN A 57 3.14 -1.14 -14.46
N GLU A 58 2.95 -0.19 -15.35
CA GLU A 58 3.99 0.28 -16.26
C GLU A 58 5.25 0.72 -15.49
N GLY A 59 6.42 0.21 -15.93
CA GLY A 59 7.71 0.51 -15.30
C GLY A 59 7.92 -0.06 -13.90
N ARG A 60 6.96 -0.84 -13.36
CA ARG A 60 7.15 -1.56 -12.08
C ARG A 60 7.89 -2.87 -12.30
N TYR A 61 8.52 -3.34 -11.21
CA TYR A 61 9.11 -4.66 -11.12
C TYR A 61 8.19 -5.76 -11.69
N LYS A 62 8.79 -6.73 -12.38
CA LYS A 62 8.15 -7.95 -12.88
C LYS A 62 8.99 -9.12 -12.42
N SER A 63 8.33 -10.21 -11.97
CA SER A 63 9.02 -11.39 -11.50
C SER A 63 9.98 -11.90 -12.57
N THR A 64 11.12 -12.41 -12.12
CA THR A 64 12.16 -13.04 -12.96
C THR A 64 11.64 -14.20 -13.79
N THR A 65 10.51 -14.79 -13.39
CA THR A 65 9.83 -15.88 -14.09
C THR A 65 8.78 -15.40 -15.09
N THR A 66 8.45 -14.10 -15.11
CA THR A 66 7.41 -13.54 -16.00
C THR A 66 7.96 -13.36 -17.43
N PRO A 67 7.34 -14.00 -18.44
CA PRO A 67 7.74 -13.82 -19.84
C PRO A 67 7.64 -12.36 -20.28
N GLU A 68 8.58 -11.89 -21.11
CA GLU A 68 8.60 -10.50 -21.60
C GLU A 68 7.30 -10.10 -22.31
N ILE A 69 6.66 -11.04 -23.02
CA ILE A 69 5.38 -10.82 -23.71
C ILE A 69 4.24 -10.46 -22.76
N ALA A 70 4.36 -10.79 -21.47
CA ALA A 70 3.37 -10.54 -20.44
C ALA A 70 3.66 -9.26 -19.64
N HIS A 71 4.80 -8.61 -19.86
CA HIS A 71 5.16 -7.43 -19.09
C HIS A 71 4.15 -6.30 -19.31
N ASN A 72 3.55 -5.84 -18.22
CA ASN A 72 2.59 -4.72 -18.19
C ASN A 72 1.27 -4.98 -18.94
N ASP A 73 0.96 -6.24 -19.23
CA ASP A 73 -0.31 -6.64 -19.83
C ASP A 73 -1.00 -7.70 -18.95
N LEU A 74 -2.03 -7.29 -18.21
CA LEU A 74 -2.76 -8.17 -17.31
C LEU A 74 -3.34 -9.39 -18.02
N LYS A 75 -3.81 -9.25 -19.27
CA LYS A 75 -4.39 -10.38 -20.02
C LYS A 75 -3.31 -11.41 -20.30
N GLN A 76 -2.16 -10.96 -20.78
CA GLN A 76 -1.03 -11.84 -21.04
C GLN A 76 -0.51 -12.46 -19.74
N MET A 77 -0.44 -11.72 -18.64
CA MET A 77 -0.01 -12.26 -17.33
C MET A 77 -0.92 -13.36 -16.82
N ILE A 78 -2.24 -13.24 -17.03
CA ILE A 78 -3.21 -14.30 -16.71
C ILE A 78 -2.95 -15.52 -17.62
N GLU A 79 -2.82 -15.31 -18.93
CA GLU A 79 -2.60 -16.39 -19.90
C GLU A 79 -1.29 -17.16 -19.65
N THR A 80 -0.22 -16.46 -19.25
CA THR A 80 1.09 -17.06 -18.93
C THR A 80 1.22 -17.50 -17.47
N GLN A 81 0.13 -17.44 -16.69
CA GLN A 81 0.10 -17.80 -15.26
C GLN A 81 1.22 -17.14 -14.45
N SER A 82 1.54 -15.89 -14.80
CA SER A 82 2.62 -15.14 -14.17
C SER A 82 2.20 -14.58 -12.81
N GLU A 83 3.18 -14.23 -12.00
CA GLU A 83 2.92 -13.68 -10.67
C GLU A 83 2.23 -12.32 -10.75
N LEU A 84 1.04 -12.22 -10.14
CA LEU A 84 0.18 -11.05 -10.19
C LEU A 84 0.19 -10.30 -8.85
N GLY A 85 0.29 -8.98 -8.94
CA GLY A 85 0.12 -8.06 -7.82
C GLY A 85 -1.08 -7.14 -8.01
N VAL A 86 -1.43 -6.40 -6.95
CA VAL A 86 -2.49 -5.39 -7.00
C VAL A 86 -2.10 -4.14 -7.82
N ALA A 87 -3.10 -3.36 -8.24
CA ALA A 87 -2.89 -2.18 -9.09
C ALA A 87 -2.43 -0.92 -8.31
N SER A 88 -2.82 -0.79 -7.04
CA SER A 88 -2.54 0.41 -6.23
C SER A 88 -1.04 0.72 -6.15
N LEU A 89 -0.66 1.96 -5.80
CA LEU A 89 0.77 2.27 -5.65
C LEU A 89 1.36 1.49 -4.46
N PRO A 90 2.56 0.88 -4.63
CA PRO A 90 3.26 0.27 -3.51
C PRO A 90 3.59 1.35 -2.49
N ILE A 91 3.45 1.03 -1.21
CA ILE A 91 3.71 1.92 -0.08
C ILE A 91 5.11 1.65 0.45
N TRP A 92 5.46 0.37 0.65
CA TRP A 92 6.75 -0.04 1.19
C TRP A 92 7.36 -1.17 0.37
N ALA A 93 8.67 -1.21 0.26
CA ALA A 93 9.40 -2.31 -0.37
C ALA A 93 10.23 -3.03 0.69
N VAL A 94 10.20 -4.36 0.63
CA VAL A 94 11.13 -5.23 1.33
C VAL A 94 11.80 -6.11 0.31
N SER A 95 13.12 -6.18 0.33
CA SER A 95 13.87 -7.15 -0.44
C SER A 95 14.75 -7.98 0.45
N LEU A 96 14.92 -9.25 0.10
CA LEU A 96 15.68 -10.22 0.88
C LEU A 96 16.75 -10.86 -0.02
N GLU A 97 18.02 -10.64 0.31
CA GLU A 97 19.13 -11.36 -0.29
C GLU A 97 19.37 -12.67 0.46
N ALA A 98 19.35 -13.77 -0.28
CA ALA A 98 19.56 -15.11 0.25
C ALA A 98 20.74 -15.79 -0.45
N PRO A 99 21.56 -16.59 0.26
CA PRO A 99 22.72 -17.27 -0.34
C PRO A 99 22.39 -18.15 -1.55
N ASN A 100 21.17 -18.71 -1.60
CA ASN A 100 20.73 -19.61 -2.66
C ASN A 100 20.12 -18.87 -3.88
N TYR A 101 19.99 -17.54 -3.83
CA TYR A 101 19.41 -16.75 -4.90
C TYR A 101 20.52 -15.92 -5.58
N PRO A 102 20.83 -16.21 -6.86
CA PRO A 102 21.94 -15.58 -7.56
C PRO A 102 21.66 -14.09 -7.84
N LYS A 103 22.67 -13.23 -7.70
CA LYS A 103 22.56 -11.79 -7.96
C LYS A 103 22.30 -11.46 -9.43
N GLU A 104 22.60 -12.39 -10.35
CA GLU A 104 22.28 -12.24 -11.77
C GLU A 104 20.77 -12.22 -12.03
N ALA A 105 20.00 -13.01 -11.26
CA ALA A 105 18.54 -13.01 -11.33
C ALA A 105 17.91 -12.02 -10.34
N PHE A 106 18.49 -11.89 -9.15
CA PHE A 106 17.99 -11.08 -8.04
C PHE A 106 19.05 -10.07 -7.60
N PRO A 107 19.35 -9.03 -8.42
CA PRO A 107 20.44 -8.10 -8.15
C PRO A 107 20.29 -7.35 -6.82
N GLU A 108 19.04 -7.04 -6.46
CA GLU A 108 18.67 -6.33 -5.23
C GLU A 108 18.03 -7.27 -4.19
N GLY A 109 18.17 -8.59 -4.35
CA GLY A 109 17.43 -9.61 -3.59
C GLY A 109 16.04 -9.89 -4.17
N ILE A 110 15.21 -10.59 -3.40
CA ILE A 110 13.83 -10.97 -3.75
C ILE A 110 12.87 -9.88 -3.26
N PRO A 111 12.35 -9.01 -4.14
CA PRO A 111 11.57 -7.86 -3.70
C PRO A 111 10.09 -8.21 -3.56
N VAL A 112 9.49 -7.73 -2.48
CA VAL A 112 8.04 -7.67 -2.30
C VAL A 112 7.63 -6.25 -1.94
N PHE A 113 6.46 -5.86 -2.41
CA PHE A 113 5.90 -4.54 -2.21
C PHE A 113 4.59 -4.64 -1.43
N PHE A 114 4.45 -3.78 -0.43
CA PHE A 114 3.28 -3.68 0.44
C PHE A 114 2.33 -2.62 -0.08
N HIS A 115 1.06 -2.96 -0.21
CA HIS A 115 -0.01 -2.06 -0.65
C HIS A 115 -1.12 -2.03 0.41
N PHE A 116 -2.04 -1.06 0.32
CA PHE A 116 -3.21 -1.05 1.20
C PHE A 116 -4.12 -2.27 0.99
N ASP A 117 -4.20 -2.80 -0.23
CA ASP A 117 -5.11 -3.85 -0.67
C ASP A 117 -4.42 -5.19 -0.97
N GLY A 118 -3.11 -5.31 -0.73
CA GLY A 118 -2.40 -6.53 -1.09
C GLY A 118 -0.89 -6.39 -1.19
N PHE A 119 -0.33 -7.22 -2.06
CA PHE A 119 1.11 -7.28 -2.33
C PHE A 119 1.38 -7.31 -3.83
N SER A 120 2.63 -7.04 -4.20
CA SER A 120 3.18 -7.31 -5.52
C SER A 120 4.68 -7.66 -5.41
N GLY A 121 5.32 -8.09 -6.49
CA GLY A 121 6.72 -8.53 -6.49
C GLY A 121 6.83 -10.06 -6.54
N GLU A 122 7.91 -10.60 -5.96
CA GLU A 122 8.18 -12.04 -5.84
C GLU A 122 7.56 -12.60 -4.54
N VAL A 123 6.24 -12.47 -4.41
CA VAL A 123 5.49 -12.91 -3.22
C VAL A 123 5.55 -14.43 -3.08
N HIS A 124 5.57 -15.19 -4.19
CA HIS A 124 5.73 -16.64 -4.17
C HIS A 124 7.09 -17.03 -3.57
N GLU A 125 8.19 -16.48 -4.09
CA GLU A 125 9.53 -16.75 -3.58
C GLU A 125 9.71 -16.29 -2.13
N MET A 126 9.15 -15.13 -1.77
CA MET A 126 9.16 -14.66 -0.37
C MET A 126 8.43 -15.62 0.56
N ASN A 127 7.26 -16.14 0.16
CA ASN A 127 6.53 -17.13 0.96
C ASN A 127 7.28 -18.46 1.08
N THR A 128 8.01 -18.86 0.03
CA THR A 128 8.91 -20.02 0.08
C THR A 128 9.97 -19.83 1.16
N ILE A 129 10.61 -18.66 1.22
CA ILE A 129 11.58 -18.34 2.28
C ILE A 129 10.92 -18.30 3.65
N ASN A 130 9.76 -17.65 3.78
CA ASN A 130 9.01 -17.58 5.03
C ASN A 130 8.75 -18.99 5.58
N HIS A 131 8.27 -19.90 4.73
CA HIS A 131 8.04 -21.29 5.10
C HIS A 131 9.32 -21.97 5.62
N TYR A 132 10.46 -21.79 4.95
CA TYR A 132 11.74 -22.38 5.37
C TYR A 132 12.22 -21.89 6.74
N ILE A 133 11.85 -20.68 7.15
CA ILE A 133 12.23 -20.12 8.46
C ILE A 133 11.15 -20.27 9.53
N GLY A 134 10.08 -21.01 9.23
CA GLY A 134 8.97 -21.21 10.17
C GLY A 134 7.99 -20.04 10.25
N MET A 135 8.07 -19.06 9.35
CA MET A 135 7.20 -17.89 9.34
C MET A 135 5.94 -18.16 8.51
N ASP A 136 4.80 -17.62 8.96
CA ASP A 136 3.55 -17.69 8.22
C ASP A 136 3.66 -17.00 6.84
N PRO A 137 2.83 -17.41 5.85
CA PRO A 137 2.81 -16.74 4.57
C PRO A 137 2.26 -15.30 4.68
N MET A 138 2.70 -14.42 3.78
CA MET A 138 2.45 -12.97 3.86
C MET A 138 0.96 -12.60 3.91
N TRP A 139 0.09 -13.41 3.29
CA TRP A 139 -1.36 -13.18 3.30
C TRP A 139 -1.98 -13.35 4.70
N GLN A 140 -1.28 -13.91 5.69
CA GLN A 140 -1.74 -13.95 7.09
C GLN A 140 -1.70 -12.58 7.77
N GLY A 141 -0.78 -11.71 7.36
CA GLY A 141 -0.63 -10.41 7.99
C GLY A 141 -1.68 -9.43 7.49
N GLY A 142 -2.28 -8.62 8.35
CA GLY A 142 -3.10 -7.49 7.94
C GLY A 142 -4.37 -7.86 7.17
N MET A 143 -4.95 -9.05 7.40
CA MET A 143 -6.12 -9.53 6.63
C MET A 143 -7.28 -8.54 6.69
N LEU A 144 -7.67 -8.16 7.91
CA LEU A 144 -8.80 -7.28 8.13
C LEU A 144 -8.52 -5.90 7.55
N GLU A 145 -7.32 -5.37 7.78
CA GLU A 145 -6.85 -4.08 7.27
C GLU A 145 -6.91 -4.01 5.74
N ARG A 146 -6.47 -5.07 5.06
CA ARG A 146 -6.53 -5.14 3.59
C ARG A 146 -7.95 -5.30 3.06
N GLU A 147 -8.79 -6.12 3.71
CA GLU A 147 -10.20 -6.27 3.32
C GLU A 147 -10.98 -4.96 3.48
N ILE A 148 -10.80 -4.27 4.60
CA ILE A 148 -11.51 -3.01 4.86
C ILE A 148 -10.86 -1.82 4.18
N GLY A 149 -9.60 -1.93 3.75
CA GLY A 149 -8.77 -0.82 3.28
C GLY A 149 -9.43 -0.03 2.14
N ILE A 150 -10.04 -0.73 1.19
CA ILE A 150 -10.80 -0.10 0.09
C ILE A 150 -11.99 0.72 0.61
N TYR A 151 -12.78 0.15 1.52
CA TYR A 151 -13.95 0.81 2.09
C TYR A 151 -13.55 1.99 2.98
N ALA A 152 -12.47 1.85 3.74
CA ALA A 152 -11.92 2.89 4.59
C ALA A 152 -11.42 4.09 3.77
N LEU A 153 -10.67 3.85 2.69
CA LEU A 153 -10.18 4.91 1.81
C LEU A 153 -11.31 5.56 0.98
N LEU A 154 -12.31 4.79 0.57
CA LEU A 154 -13.50 5.35 -0.07
C LEU A 154 -14.29 6.25 0.90
N LEU A 155 -14.52 5.80 2.14
CA LEU A 155 -15.16 6.61 3.17
C LEU A 155 -14.35 7.88 3.46
N LEU A 156 -13.02 7.77 3.54
CA LEU A 156 -12.15 8.91 3.73
C LEU A 156 -12.21 9.89 2.55
N SER A 157 -12.28 9.39 1.32
CA SER A 157 -12.53 10.21 0.12
C SER A 157 -13.82 11.00 0.23
N LEU A 158 -14.90 10.36 0.67
CA LEU A 158 -16.18 11.03 0.90
C LEU A 158 -16.06 12.10 1.99
N ILE A 159 -15.43 11.78 3.13
CA ILE A 159 -15.17 12.76 4.21
C ILE A 159 -14.44 14.00 3.67
N MET A 160 -13.44 13.82 2.81
CA MET A 160 -12.70 14.93 2.21
C MET A 160 -13.57 15.76 1.26
N VAL A 161 -14.43 15.11 0.45
CA VAL A 161 -15.44 15.81 -0.37
C VAL A 161 -16.38 16.64 0.51
N TYR A 162 -16.92 16.06 1.58
CA TYR A 162 -17.79 16.76 2.52
C TYR A 162 -17.05 17.91 3.21
N PHE A 163 -15.79 17.73 3.59
CA PHE A 163 -14.95 18.80 4.17
C PHE A 163 -14.75 19.98 3.20
N ILE A 164 -14.61 19.70 1.90
CA ILE A 164 -14.50 20.75 0.87
C ILE A 164 -15.85 21.47 0.68
N ALA A 165 -16.96 20.73 0.70
CA ALA A 165 -18.30 21.27 0.49
C ALA A 165 -18.79 22.09 1.69
N TYR A 166 -18.56 21.63 2.92
CA TYR A 166 -19.16 22.15 4.14
C TYR A 166 -18.12 22.65 5.16
N ASN A 167 -18.48 23.70 5.90
CA ASN A 167 -17.62 24.31 6.91
C ASN A 167 -18.02 23.84 8.34
N ASN A 168 -17.99 22.52 8.60
CA ASN A 168 -18.45 21.93 9.86
C ASN A 168 -17.28 21.55 10.78
N LYS A 169 -17.37 21.89 12.08
CA LYS A 169 -16.37 21.52 13.12
C LYS A 169 -16.14 20.00 13.21
N LEU A 170 -17.17 19.17 12.99
CA LEU A 170 -17.07 17.72 13.01
C LEU A 170 -16.19 17.19 11.85
N LEU A 171 -16.29 17.78 10.66
CA LEU A 171 -15.47 17.39 9.51
C LEU A 171 -13.99 17.73 9.74
N ASN A 172 -13.70 18.78 10.53
CA ASN A 172 -12.33 19.09 10.93
C ASN A 172 -11.73 17.98 11.82
N PHE A 173 -12.55 17.30 12.63
CA PHE A 173 -12.07 16.18 13.43
C PHE A 173 -11.71 14.99 12.53
N PHE A 174 -12.59 14.62 11.60
CA PHE A 174 -12.32 13.50 10.69
C PHE A 174 -11.14 13.71 9.75
N MET A 175 -10.83 14.95 9.39
CA MET A 175 -9.62 15.30 8.63
C MET A 175 -8.31 15.05 9.41
N LEU A 176 -8.35 14.71 10.70
CA LEU A 176 -7.16 14.22 11.42
C LEU A 176 -6.75 12.81 10.97
N VAL A 177 -7.69 11.99 10.49
CA VAL A 177 -7.41 10.63 10.00
C VAL A 177 -6.34 10.62 8.89
N PRO A 178 -6.48 11.38 7.77
CA PRO A 178 -5.45 11.41 6.74
C PRO A 178 -4.14 12.06 7.24
N VAL A 179 -4.18 12.93 8.24
CA VAL A 179 -2.98 13.55 8.83
C VAL A 179 -2.12 12.51 9.57
N VAL A 180 -2.75 11.58 10.28
CA VAL A 180 -2.02 10.55 11.04
C VAL A 180 -1.76 9.28 10.21
N LEU A 181 -2.28 9.19 9.00
CA LEU A 181 -2.18 8.00 8.14
C LEU A 181 -0.75 7.46 7.94
N PRO A 182 0.30 8.29 7.70
CA PRO A 182 1.66 7.77 7.57
C PRO A 182 2.19 7.10 8.84
N ILE A 183 1.82 7.65 10.01
CA ILE A 183 2.22 7.10 11.31
C ILE A 183 1.44 5.81 11.58
N MET A 184 0.13 5.79 11.29
CA MET A 184 -0.68 4.58 11.41
C MET A 184 -0.15 3.46 10.52
N PHE A 185 0.24 3.76 9.28
CA PHE A 185 0.83 2.77 8.38
C PHE A 185 2.13 2.17 8.94
N ILE A 186 3.08 3.00 9.39
CA ILE A 186 4.35 2.49 9.97
C ILE A 186 4.08 1.64 11.21
N ALA A 187 3.16 2.07 12.07
CA ALA A 187 2.82 1.35 13.29
C ALA A 187 2.21 -0.03 12.99
N ASP A 188 1.25 -0.08 12.06
CA ASP A 188 0.60 -1.33 11.64
C ASP A 188 1.58 -2.27 10.92
N TYR A 189 2.37 -1.73 9.98
CA TYR A 189 3.42 -2.47 9.30
C TYR A 189 4.45 -3.08 10.28
N ALA A 190 4.96 -2.27 11.22
CA ALA A 190 5.91 -2.73 12.23
C ALA A 190 5.27 -3.78 13.16
N TYR A 191 3.99 -3.62 13.52
CA TYR A 191 3.27 -4.60 14.31
C TYR A 191 3.20 -5.96 13.61
N TRP A 192 2.83 -5.99 12.33
CA TRP A 192 2.75 -7.24 11.58
C TRP A 192 4.11 -7.89 11.39
N LEU A 193 5.16 -7.11 11.10
CA LEU A 193 6.52 -7.64 11.08
C LEU A 193 6.93 -8.26 12.43
N TYR A 194 6.66 -7.57 13.53
CA TYR A 194 6.91 -8.09 14.87
C TYR A 194 6.16 -9.41 15.07
N TRP A 195 4.87 -9.45 14.74
CA TRP A 195 4.03 -10.63 14.88
C TRP A 195 4.60 -11.81 14.09
N PHE A 196 4.94 -11.62 12.81
CA PHE A 196 5.54 -12.66 11.98
C PHE A 196 6.87 -13.19 12.56
N GLY A 197 7.75 -12.30 13.04
CA GLY A 197 9.03 -12.70 13.61
C GLY A 197 8.95 -13.32 15.01
N HIS A 198 7.81 -13.23 15.70
CA HIS A 198 7.59 -13.77 17.06
C HIS A 198 6.59 -14.92 17.12
N ASN A 199 5.89 -15.21 16.03
CA ASN A 199 4.96 -16.35 15.89
C ASN A 199 5.53 -17.36 14.89
N LEU A 200 6.79 -17.76 15.09
CA LEU A 200 7.46 -18.77 14.28
C LEU A 200 7.00 -20.18 14.69
N HIS A 201 6.89 -21.06 13.70
CA HIS A 201 6.46 -22.45 13.84
C HIS A 201 7.63 -23.42 13.73
N ASP A 202 7.51 -24.56 14.41
CA ASP A 202 8.53 -25.62 14.45
C ASP A 202 8.66 -26.41 13.11
N TRP A 203 7.84 -26.10 12.10
CA TRP A 203 7.95 -26.72 10.77
C TRP A 203 9.11 -26.19 9.92
N GLY A 204 9.75 -25.10 10.36
CA GLY A 204 10.81 -24.44 9.60
C GLY A 204 12.03 -25.34 9.46
N ALA A 205 12.67 -25.33 8.29
CA ALA A 205 13.93 -26.04 8.10
C ALA A 205 15.06 -25.46 8.97
N PHE A 206 14.95 -24.18 9.34
CA PHE A 206 15.89 -23.49 10.22
C PHE A 206 15.22 -23.09 11.53
N ASN A 207 15.79 -23.50 12.66
CA ASN A 207 15.35 -23.04 13.99
C ASN A 207 15.90 -21.63 14.26
N ILE A 208 15.14 -20.61 13.83
CA ILE A 208 15.46 -19.20 14.07
C ILE A 208 14.81 -18.78 15.39
N LYS A 209 15.56 -18.08 16.24
CA LYS A 209 15.00 -17.48 17.45
C LYS A 209 14.06 -16.33 17.06
N PRO A 210 12.99 -16.06 17.84
CA PRO A 210 12.15 -14.89 17.61
C PRO A 210 12.98 -13.62 17.37
N PHE A 211 12.59 -12.87 16.35
CA PHE A 211 13.34 -11.70 15.89
C PHE A 211 12.39 -10.62 15.40
N MET A 212 12.91 -9.40 15.23
CA MET A 212 12.20 -8.31 14.60
C MET A 212 12.68 -8.19 13.15
N PRO A 213 11.83 -8.47 12.13
CA PRO A 213 12.17 -8.14 10.75
C PRO A 213 12.45 -6.64 10.61
N THR A 214 13.33 -6.29 9.68
CA THR A 214 13.79 -4.92 9.50
C THR A 214 12.65 -4.00 9.05
N VAL A 215 12.24 -3.08 9.92
CA VAL A 215 11.17 -2.10 9.61
C VAL A 215 11.66 -1.04 8.62
N PHE A 216 12.88 -0.55 8.79
CA PHE A 216 13.46 0.47 7.92
C PHE A 216 14.98 0.33 7.87
N GLY A 217 15.55 0.51 6.68
CA GLY A 217 16.98 0.41 6.43
C GLY A 217 17.42 -0.99 6.06
N ASP A 218 18.73 -1.20 6.15
CA ASP A 218 19.36 -2.49 5.94
C ASP A 218 19.46 -3.24 7.26
N GLY A 219 19.18 -4.53 7.22
CA GLY A 219 19.28 -5.40 8.37
C GLY A 219 19.72 -6.79 7.98
N LYS A 220 19.87 -7.64 8.99
CA LYS A 220 20.30 -9.02 8.81
C LYS A 220 19.50 -9.93 9.72
N VAL A 221 18.93 -10.97 9.12
CA VAL A 221 18.19 -12.03 9.83
C VAL A 221 18.82 -13.35 9.43
N ALA A 222 19.49 -14.01 10.39
CA ALA A 222 20.28 -15.21 10.12
C ALA A 222 21.30 -14.97 8.97
N GLN A 223 21.15 -15.67 7.85
CA GLN A 223 22.01 -15.52 6.66
C GLN A 223 21.42 -14.58 5.60
N PHE A 224 20.25 -14.02 5.86
CA PHE A 224 19.54 -13.15 4.94
C PHE A 224 19.87 -11.69 5.22
N ILE A 225 20.16 -10.93 4.16
CA ILE A 225 20.25 -9.47 4.22
C ILE A 225 18.90 -8.93 3.80
N THR A 226 18.35 -7.99 4.56
CA THR A 226 17.03 -7.41 4.29
C THR A 226 17.18 -5.93 4.01
N HIS A 227 16.55 -5.46 2.94
CA HIS A 227 16.46 -4.05 2.57
C HIS A 227 15.01 -3.59 2.70
N SER A 228 14.72 -2.60 3.54
CA SER A 228 13.35 -2.19 3.85
C SER A 228 13.19 -0.68 3.74
N TYR A 229 12.49 -0.22 2.72
CA TYR A 229 12.45 1.19 2.36
C TYR A 229 11.07 1.67 1.89
N PRO A 230 10.73 2.95 2.15
CA PRO A 230 9.53 3.55 1.59
C PRO A 230 9.61 3.61 0.08
N THR A 231 8.47 3.44 -0.58
CA THR A 231 8.32 3.64 -2.02
C THR A 231 7.39 4.81 -2.31
N ILE A 232 7.03 5.01 -3.58
CA ILE A 232 6.24 6.16 -4.02
C ILE A 232 4.93 6.33 -3.24
N GLY A 233 4.22 5.24 -2.90
CA GLY A 233 2.99 5.29 -2.13
C GLY A 233 3.19 5.83 -0.71
N PHE A 234 4.31 5.53 -0.05
CA PHE A 234 4.59 6.13 1.26
C PHE A 234 4.77 7.64 1.16
N TYR A 235 5.46 8.12 0.13
CA TYR A 235 5.59 9.56 -0.09
C TYR A 235 4.24 10.21 -0.46
N MET A 236 3.36 9.50 -1.17
CA MET A 236 1.99 9.97 -1.44
C MET A 236 1.15 10.09 -0.16
N ILE A 237 1.21 9.13 0.77
CA ILE A 237 0.48 9.26 2.05
C ILE A 237 1.05 10.40 2.90
N VAL A 238 2.36 10.66 2.87
CA VAL A 238 2.96 11.82 3.53
C VAL A 238 2.46 13.13 2.90
N ALA A 239 2.37 13.20 1.58
CA ALA A 239 1.81 14.37 0.89
C ALA A 239 0.33 14.59 1.24
N ILE A 240 -0.48 13.52 1.25
CA ILE A 240 -1.89 13.56 1.67
C ILE A 240 -2.01 14.10 3.11
N ALA A 241 -1.17 13.61 4.02
CA ALA A 241 -1.15 14.06 5.41
C ALA A 241 -0.79 15.55 5.53
N LEU A 242 0.26 15.98 4.83
CA LEU A 242 0.71 17.37 4.83
C LEU A 242 -0.38 18.32 4.31
N PHE A 243 -0.96 18.01 3.15
CA PHE A 243 -2.02 18.86 2.58
C PHE A 243 -3.30 18.84 3.42
N SER A 244 -3.64 17.71 4.05
CA SER A 244 -4.76 17.62 4.99
C SER A 244 -4.53 18.48 6.24
N LEU A 245 -3.30 18.50 6.76
CA LEU A 245 -2.92 19.34 7.90
C LEU A 245 -3.00 20.83 7.53
N LEU A 246 -2.46 21.22 6.37
CA LEU A 246 -2.55 22.59 5.87
C LEU A 246 -4.00 23.02 5.66
N ALA A 247 -4.85 22.12 5.14
CA ALA A 247 -6.27 22.36 4.98
C ALA A 247 -6.95 22.63 6.33
N LEU A 248 -6.62 21.86 7.36
CA LEU A 248 -7.13 22.02 8.72
C LEU A 248 -6.68 23.31 9.38
N MET A 249 -5.40 23.64 9.29
CA MET A 249 -4.85 24.88 9.86
C MET A 249 -5.50 26.11 9.22
N ALA A 250 -5.65 26.11 7.89
CA ALA A 250 -6.33 27.17 7.16
C ALA A 250 -7.81 27.28 7.55
N ARG A 251 -8.49 26.14 7.78
CA ARG A 251 -9.89 26.11 8.22
C ARG A 251 -10.06 26.69 9.62
N LYS A 252 -9.25 26.24 10.58
CA LYS A 252 -9.31 26.71 11.97
C LYS A 252 -9.09 28.22 12.05
N LYS A 253 -8.08 28.73 11.33
CA LYS A 253 -7.82 30.17 11.23
C LYS A 253 -9.02 30.95 10.68
N ALA A 254 -9.62 30.47 9.58
CA ALA A 254 -10.79 31.12 8.98
C ALA A 254 -11.98 31.18 9.94
N MET A 255 -12.23 30.11 10.69
CA MET A 255 -13.33 30.04 11.66
C MET A 255 -13.10 30.99 12.84
N SER A 256 -11.89 31.02 13.41
CA SER A 256 -11.58 31.94 14.52
C SER A 256 -11.66 33.41 14.10
N GLU A 257 -11.19 33.76 12.89
CA GLU A 257 -11.28 35.12 12.36
C GLU A 257 -12.74 35.54 12.11
N THR A 258 -13.61 34.60 11.73
CA THR A 258 -15.03 34.86 11.52
C THR A 258 -15.78 35.00 12.86
N GLU A 259 -15.49 34.15 13.84
CA GLU A 259 -16.06 34.22 15.20
C GLU A 259 -15.63 35.50 15.94
N ALA A 260 -14.42 36.02 15.70
CA ALA A 260 -13.96 37.29 16.28
C ALA A 260 -14.62 38.54 15.66
N GLN A 261 -15.29 38.40 14.50
CA GLN A 261 -15.95 39.49 13.78
C GLN A 261 -17.48 39.52 14.00
N SER A 262 -18.04 38.50 14.66
CA SER A 262 -19.47 38.38 15.01
C SER A 262 -19.72 38.76 16.47
#